data_AF-A0A6I3Q1R3-F1
#
_entry.id   AF-A0A6I3Q1R3-F1
#
_cell.length_a   1.000
_cell.length_b   1.000
_cell.length_c   1.000
_cell.angle_alpha   90.00
_cell.angle_beta   90.00
_cell.angle_gamma   90.00
#
_symmetry.space_group_name_H-M   'P 1'
#
loop_
_entity.id
_entity.type
_entity.pdbx_description
1 polymer ?
#
loop_
_entity_poly.entity_id
_entity_poly.type
_entity_poly.pdbx_seq_one_letter_code
_entity_poly.pdbx_strand_id
1 'polypeptide(L)'
;MDTNINSIDTTYESSTVEYDDSNIAAIENELIEIANLFNSIDAEITSLKGLEKEWKGKAKDQYVELRTFLETYRTDFFNNIQDFKTTIYGLEGLLSSIPSSTVIKEIDGA
;
A
#
# COMPACT_ATOMS: atom_id res chain seq x y z
N MET A 1 -27.95 -43.94 23.07
CA MET A 1 -27.57 -42.75 22.30
C MET A 1 -27.73 -43.11 20.84
N ASP A 2 -28.67 -42.47 20.16
CA ASP A 2 -28.86 -42.62 18.72
C ASP A 2 -27.71 -41.89 18.02
N THR A 3 -27.04 -42.58 17.10
CA THR A 3 -25.80 -42.14 16.40
C THR A 3 -26.09 -41.92 14.92
N ASN A 4 -27.34 -41.62 14.59
CA ASN A 4 -27.75 -41.30 13.24
C ASN A 4 -27.21 -39.92 12.85
N ILE A 5 -26.26 -39.90 11.91
CA ILE A 5 -25.65 -38.65 11.40
C ILE A 5 -26.68 -37.71 10.75
N ASN A 6 -27.82 -38.25 10.32
CA ASN A 6 -28.93 -37.47 9.76
C ASN A 6 -29.88 -36.90 10.84
N SER A 7 -29.72 -37.27 12.12
CA SER A 7 -30.50 -36.71 13.23
C SER A 7 -29.78 -35.58 13.96
N ILE A 8 -28.57 -35.24 13.54
CA ILE A 8 -27.84 -34.08 14.03
C ILE A 8 -28.38 -32.87 13.28
N ASP A 9 -29.46 -32.30 13.80
CA ASP A 9 -29.99 -30.99 13.43
C ASP A 9 -29.11 -29.90 14.05
N THR A 10 -27.80 -29.95 13.80
CA THR A 10 -26.92 -28.84 14.15
C THR A 10 -27.02 -27.84 13.02
N THR A 11 -27.97 -26.93 13.17
CA THR A 11 -27.88 -25.56 12.67
C THR A 11 -26.56 -24.95 13.12
N TYR A 12 -25.50 -25.24 12.37
CA TYR A 12 -24.30 -24.42 12.38
C TYR A 12 -24.72 -23.07 11.80
N GLU A 13 -25.08 -22.12 12.66
CA GLU A 13 -25.16 -20.73 12.22
C GLU A 13 -23.75 -20.33 11.80
N SER A 14 -23.57 -20.20 10.49
CA SER A 14 -22.36 -19.69 9.87
C SER A 14 -22.21 -18.23 10.34
N SER A 15 -21.46 -18.01 11.40
CA SER A 15 -20.97 -16.69 11.77
C SER A 15 -20.03 -16.20 10.67
N THR A 16 -20.52 -15.25 9.89
CA THR A 16 -19.73 -14.41 8.99
C THR A 16 -18.68 -13.68 9.83
N VAL A 17 -17.39 -13.99 9.67
CA VAL A 17 -16.33 -13.13 10.21
C VAL A 17 -16.14 -11.98 9.23
N GLU A 18 -16.50 -10.77 9.66
CA GLU A 18 -16.17 -9.53 8.96
C GLU A 18 -14.84 -9.01 9.53
N TYR A 19 -13.85 -8.83 8.67
CA TYR A 19 -12.56 -8.30 9.06
C TYR A 19 -12.64 -6.77 9.14
N ASP A 20 -12.10 -6.18 10.21
CA ASP A 20 -11.96 -4.72 10.32
C ASP A 20 -10.89 -4.23 9.33
N ASP A 21 -11.34 -3.65 8.22
CA ASP A 21 -10.53 -3.11 7.14
C ASP A 21 -10.44 -1.56 7.18
N SER A 22 -10.96 -0.93 8.24
CA SER A 22 -11.02 0.54 8.35
C SER A 22 -9.64 1.22 8.23
N ASN A 23 -8.59 0.53 8.67
CA ASN A 23 -7.20 1.01 8.56
C ASN A 23 -6.65 0.95 7.12
N ILE A 24 -7.17 0.08 6.26
CA ILE A 24 -6.70 -0.07 4.87
C ILE A 24 -7.08 1.18 4.07
N ALA A 25 -8.34 1.60 4.16
CA ALA A 25 -8.82 2.82 3.49
C ALA A 25 -8.06 4.08 3.96
N ALA A 26 -7.67 4.14 5.24
CA ALA A 26 -6.84 5.24 5.76
C ALA A 26 -5.45 5.23 5.10
N ILE A 27 -4.78 4.08 5.07
CA ILE A 27 -3.45 3.92 4.44
C ILE A 27 -3.50 4.26 2.95
N GLU A 28 -4.56 3.87 2.23
CA GLU A 28 -4.72 4.20 0.81
C GLU A 28 -4.80 5.69 0.55
N ASN A 29 -5.56 6.42 1.37
CA ASN A 29 -5.65 7.87 1.28
C ASN A 29 -4.30 8.53 1.56
N GLU A 30 -3.58 8.08 2.60
CA GLU A 30 -2.22 8.56 2.89
C GLU A 30 -1.27 8.33 1.71
N LEU A 31 -1.33 7.16 1.06
CA LEU A 31 -0.49 6.87 -0.11
C LEU A 31 -0.85 7.73 -1.32
N ILE A 32 -2.12 8.09 -1.51
CA ILE A 32 -2.55 9.04 -2.55
C ILE A 32 -2.01 10.44 -2.26
N GLU A 33 -2.11 10.90 -1.01
CA GLU A 33 -1.57 12.20 -0.59
C GLU A 33 -0.05 12.27 -0.79
N ILE A 34 0.67 11.23 -0.37
CA ILE A 34 2.11 11.10 -0.59
C ILE A 34 2.44 11.13 -2.08
N ALA A 35 1.72 10.38 -2.91
CA ALA A 35 1.90 10.38 -4.36
C ALA A 35 1.73 11.78 -4.96
N ASN A 36 0.76 12.57 -4.47
CA ASN A 36 0.52 13.93 -4.94
C ASN A 36 1.66 14.90 -4.57
N LEU A 37 2.34 14.71 -3.42
CA LEU A 37 3.48 15.54 -3.02
C LEU A 37 4.66 15.42 -3.99
N PHE A 38 4.79 14.31 -4.71
CA PHE A 38 5.84 14.15 -5.73
C PHE A 38 5.70 15.13 -6.90
N ASN A 39 4.50 15.65 -7.18
CA ASN A 39 4.31 16.69 -8.20
C ASN A 39 5.03 17.98 -7.83
N SER A 40 5.03 18.35 -6.54
CA SER A 40 5.78 19.51 -6.05
C SER A 40 7.29 19.27 -6.13
N ILE A 41 7.74 18.06 -5.82
CA ILE A 41 9.16 17.69 -5.93
C ILE A 41 9.64 17.77 -7.40
N ASP A 42 8.81 17.36 -8.36
CA ASP A 42 9.13 17.47 -9.80
C ASP A 42 9.31 18.91 -10.25
N ALA A 43 8.46 19.80 -9.76
CA ALA A 43 8.56 21.23 -10.06
C ALA A 43 9.88 21.81 -9.53
N GLU A 44 10.27 21.46 -8.30
CA GLU A 44 11.54 21.88 -7.70
C GLU A 44 12.75 21.33 -8.46
N ILE A 45 12.75 20.04 -8.82
CA ILE A 45 13.80 19.43 -9.64
C ILE A 45 13.92 20.12 -11.00
N THR A 46 12.79 20.46 -11.62
CA THR A 46 12.76 21.18 -12.90
C THR A 46 13.34 22.59 -12.75
N SER A 47 13.02 23.28 -11.66
CA SER A 47 13.63 24.57 -11.32
C SER A 47 15.15 24.46 -11.18
N LEU A 48 15.63 23.42 -10.48
CA LEU A 48 17.07 23.14 -10.36
C LEU A 48 17.72 22.89 -11.73
N LYS A 49 17.07 22.17 -12.66
CA LYS A 49 17.57 22.02 -14.03
C LYS A 49 17.76 23.37 -14.73
N GLY A 50 16.79 24.28 -14.58
CA GLY A 50 16.84 25.62 -15.18
C GLY A 50 17.98 26.50 -14.68
N LEU A 51 18.41 26.30 -13.43
CA LEU A 51 19.50 27.05 -12.79
C LEU A 51 20.90 26.48 -13.07
N GLU A 52 21.02 25.32 -13.73
CA GLU A 52 22.32 24.68 -14.01
C GLU A 52 23.30 25.62 -14.75
N LYS A 53 22.78 26.46 -15.64
CA LYS A 53 23.56 27.43 -16.45
C LYS A 53 24.29 28.49 -15.62
N GLU A 54 23.85 28.74 -14.39
CA GLU A 54 24.45 29.74 -13.49
C GLU A 54 25.75 29.23 -12.85
N TRP A 55 25.98 27.92 -12.87
CA TRP A 55 27.14 27.28 -12.25
C TRP A 55 28.25 27.00 -13.25
N LYS A 56 29.51 27.05 -12.79
CA LYS A 56 30.72 26.80 -13.61
C LYS A 56 31.77 26.01 -12.86
N GLY A 57 32.63 25.32 -13.62
CA GLY A 57 33.76 24.54 -13.08
C GLY A 57 33.29 23.48 -12.08
N LYS A 58 34.12 23.21 -11.06
CA LYS A 58 33.85 22.18 -10.06
C LYS A 58 32.51 22.34 -9.32
N ALA A 59 32.06 23.58 -9.11
CA ALA A 59 30.76 23.84 -8.48
C ALA A 59 29.60 23.38 -9.37
N LYS A 60 29.74 23.49 -10.70
CA LYS A 60 28.77 22.94 -11.64
C LYS A 60 28.71 21.42 -11.54
N ASP A 61 29.86 20.76 -11.49
CA ASP A 61 29.90 19.29 -11.42
C ASP A 61 29.18 18.78 -10.17
N GLN A 62 29.46 19.39 -9.01
CA GLN A 62 28.78 19.07 -7.75
C GLN A 62 27.28 19.38 -7.77
N TYR A 63 26.89 20.48 -8.41
CA TYR A 63 25.48 20.84 -8.59
C TYR A 63 24.74 19.80 -9.43
N VAL A 64 25.33 19.36 -10.54
CA VAL A 64 24.77 18.34 -11.43
C VAL A 64 24.68 17.00 -10.73
N GLU A 65 25.70 16.60 -9.95
CA GLU A 65 25.66 15.38 -9.12
C GLU A 65 24.50 15.42 -8.13
N LEU A 66 24.35 16.52 -7.36
CA LEU A 66 23.27 16.66 -6.39
C LEU A 66 21.90 16.61 -7.06
N ARG A 67 21.72 17.32 -8.17
CA ARG A 67 20.46 17.31 -8.93
C ARG A 67 20.12 15.90 -9.42
N THR A 68 21.11 15.19 -9.97
CA THR A 68 20.94 13.82 -10.48
C THR A 68 20.60 12.84 -9.35
N PHE A 69 21.23 13.01 -8.19
CA PHE A 69 20.87 12.26 -6.98
C PHE A 69 19.41 12.51 -6.59
N LEU A 70 18.95 13.76 -6.55
CA LEU A 70 17.57 14.10 -6.21
C LEU A 70 16.56 13.50 -7.21
N GLU A 71 16.87 13.55 -8.51
CA GLU A 71 16.06 12.92 -9.56
C GLU A 71 15.93 11.41 -9.38
N THR A 72 17.05 10.75 -9.07
CA THR A 72 17.08 9.30 -8.84
C THR A 72 16.31 8.95 -7.57
N TYR A 73 16.62 9.61 -6.46
CA TYR A 73 15.95 9.41 -5.18
C TYR A 73 14.43 9.60 -5.29
N ARG A 74 13.99 10.67 -5.96
CA ARG A 74 12.57 10.93 -6.23
C ARG A 74 11.94 9.77 -6.98
N THR A 75 12.58 9.31 -8.05
CA THR A 75 12.06 8.25 -8.93
C THR A 75 11.94 6.93 -8.17
N ASP A 76 12.99 6.52 -7.46
CA ASP A 76 13.01 5.27 -6.70
C ASP A 76 11.97 5.30 -5.57
N PHE A 77 11.88 6.42 -4.85
CA PHE A 77 10.90 6.57 -3.78
C PHE A 77 9.46 6.55 -4.31
N PHE A 78 9.19 7.20 -5.45
CA PHE A 78 7.87 7.15 -6.08
C PHE A 78 7.49 5.72 -6.49
N ASN A 79 8.42 4.97 -7.09
CA ASN A 79 8.19 3.58 -7.47
C ASN A 79 7.85 2.72 -6.25
N ASN A 80 8.60 2.87 -5.15
CA ASN A 80 8.30 2.15 -3.90
C ASN A 80 6.89 2.48 -3.36
N ILE A 81 6.44 3.73 -3.46
CA ILE A 81 5.08 4.12 -3.05
C ILE A 81 4.02 3.48 -3.96
N GLN A 82 4.26 3.39 -5.27
CA GLN A 82 3.34 2.69 -6.18
C GLN A 82 3.27 1.18 -5.91
N ASP A 83 4.40 0.55 -5.61
CA ASP A 83 4.47 -0.87 -5.25
C ASP A 83 3.73 -1.13 -3.93
N PHE A 84 3.90 -0.24 -2.95
CA PHE A 84 3.19 -0.37 -1.68
C PHE A 84 1.69 -0.17 -1.85
N LYS A 85 1.26 0.83 -2.63
CA LYS A 85 -0.14 1.05 -3.00
C LYS A 85 -0.76 -0.18 -3.68
N THR A 86 -0.03 -0.80 -4.60
CA THR A 86 -0.46 -2.05 -5.26
C THR A 86 -0.64 -3.19 -4.27
N THR A 87 0.27 -3.29 -3.29
CA THR A 87 0.21 -4.30 -2.23
C THR A 87 -1.02 -4.10 -1.33
N ILE A 88 -1.32 -2.85 -0.95
CA ILE A 88 -2.48 -2.52 -0.13
C ILE A 88 -3.80 -2.82 -0.85
N TYR A 89 -3.93 -2.44 -2.14
CA TYR A 89 -5.10 -2.83 -2.94
C TYR A 89 -5.24 -4.35 -3.09
N GLY A 90 -4.11 -5.07 -3.20
CA GLY A 90 -4.13 -6.53 -3.19
C GLY A 90 -4.65 -7.12 -1.88
N LEU A 91 -4.29 -6.52 -0.74
CA LEU A 91 -4.77 -6.91 0.58
C LEU A 91 -6.28 -6.63 0.74
N GLU A 92 -6.74 -5.44 0.33
CA GLU A 92 -8.16 -5.07 0.32
C GLU A 92 -8.96 -6.06 -0.55
N GLY A 93 -8.44 -6.36 -1.74
CA GLY A 93 -9.02 -7.36 -2.65
C GLY A 93 -9.08 -8.75 -2.03
N LEU A 94 -8.03 -9.19 -1.32
CA LEU A 94 -8.04 -10.48 -0.64
C LEU A 94 -9.08 -10.52 0.47
N LEU A 95 -9.14 -9.51 1.34
CA LEU A 95 -10.11 -9.43 2.44
C LEU A 95 -11.55 -9.41 1.94
N SER A 96 -11.83 -8.61 0.90
CA SER A 96 -13.15 -8.55 0.26
C SER A 96 -13.52 -9.83 -0.51
N SER A 97 -12.52 -10.58 -0.98
CA SER A 97 -12.72 -11.86 -1.69
C SER A 97 -12.93 -13.06 -0.77
N ILE A 98 -12.66 -12.93 0.54
CA ILE A 98 -12.99 -13.97 1.53
C ILE A 98 -14.51 -13.87 1.76
N PRO A 99 -15.32 -14.73 1.13
CA PRO A 99 -16.75 -14.67 1.30
C PRO A 99 -17.01 -15.30 2.66
N SER A 100 -17.23 -14.49 3.70
CA SER A 100 -17.79 -14.99 4.96
C SER A 100 -17.19 -16.34 5.36
N SER A 101 -15.84 -16.44 5.47
CA SER A 101 -15.19 -17.75 5.46
C SER A 101 -15.86 -18.63 6.50
N THR A 102 -16.49 -19.72 6.06
CA THR A 102 -17.20 -20.60 6.96
C THR A 102 -16.18 -21.11 7.96
N VAL A 103 -16.42 -20.88 9.25
CA VAL A 103 -15.57 -21.39 10.32
C VAL A 103 -15.50 -22.91 10.16
N ILE A 104 -14.36 -23.43 9.66
CA ILE A 104 -14.19 -24.88 9.44
C ILE A 104 -14.14 -25.61 10.79
N LYS A 105 -13.75 -24.89 11.86
CA LYS A 105 -13.94 -25.21 13.29
C LYS A 105 -13.31 -24.09 14.12
N GLU A 106 -14.00 -23.58 15.14
CA GLU A 106 -13.27 -22.96 16.26
C GLU A 106 -12.47 -24.08 16.95
N ILE A 107 -11.20 -23.85 17.23
CA ILE A 107 -10.44 -24.73 18.11
C ILE A 107 -10.93 -24.39 19.52
N ASP A 108 -11.72 -25.27 20.13
CA ASP A 108 -12.14 -25.12 21.53
C ASP A 108 -10.88 -24.94 22.41
N GLY A 109 -10.70 -23.74 22.99
CA GLY A 109 -9.71 -23.47 24.03
C GLY A 109 -8.70 -22.33 23.82
N ALA A 110 -9.08 -21.22 23.15
CA ALA A 110 -8.34 -19.96 23.24
C ALA A 110 -8.76 -19.14 24.47
#